data_AF-A0A0N5A8K9-F1
#
_entry.id   AF-A0A0N5A8K9-F1
#
_cell.length_a   1.000
_cell.length_b   1.000
_cell.length_c   1.000
_cell.angle_alpha   90.00
_cell.angle_beta   90.00
_cell.angle_gamma   90.00
#
_symmetry.space_group_name_H-M   'P 1'
#
loop_
_entity.id
_entity.type
_entity.pdbx_description
1 polymer ?
#
loop_
_entity_poly.entity_id
_entity_poly.type
_entity_poly.pdbx_seq_one_letter_code
_entity_poly.pdbx_strand_id
1 'polypeptide(L)'
;KDEAPVCSLTCLVTNLCPRSSSSTVADVAQRPFLRPSLFANVPPTIRFYVKDGILVSKPSKSICSKLTWCHNSLLPLVVRRSLSASHFKIVNENSKWIGYWGRHLKSSQYKTVEPYQKINHFPGAFHIGRKDRLWQHIQEMMQLWGEEEYCIMPKTYILPFEIKKLKEYLCSSKWRNVIIKPPASARGTGITIASRARQIPVNTSLVAQHYLERPLIINGAKFDLRLYVHIPCLDPLRIYFYKEGLVRFASVPSTPSSYSNKFIHLTNYSINKFAESAGERTSPVPKWSLSELWCYMANDYDVPLLKRKIVDVIIKAVLACENSIRSHQKKYSKFTFTSHELYGMDILIDQDLKPWLLEVNISPSLHSGTPLDARIKAPLAKDVLNLCGVQIPPQQSMHSDLSIDYAVKPFYGFKTKADLKKEAFYVDCYEKYQVLFKVIDPSIIDVLTSSDIRTLVDFEDEFNRAGDFELIFPTVEHEKYWKYFNEILYSNMLLMQWQKAYSNDRTKGRNRLNLLCKEHKHQADVCTIGFGM
;
A
#
# COMPACT_ATOMS: atom_id res chain seq x y z
N LYS A 1 62.06 -7.86 14.69
CA LYS A 1 62.11 -7.65 16.15
C LYS A 1 60.85 -6.92 16.54
N ASP A 2 59.67 -7.40 16.11
CA ASP A 2 58.91 -8.59 16.61
C ASP A 2 57.93 -8.05 17.66
N GLU A 3 56.65 -8.34 17.75
CA GLU A 3 55.62 -9.09 17.01
C GLU A 3 54.29 -8.67 17.69
N ALA A 4 53.13 -8.81 17.02
CA ALA A 4 51.82 -8.73 17.67
C ALA A 4 51.56 -9.97 18.57
N PRO A 5 50.50 -10.01 19.41
CA PRO A 5 49.24 -10.55 18.88
C PRO A 5 47.90 -9.97 19.44
N VAL A 6 46.94 -9.96 18.52
CA VAL A 6 45.49 -10.20 18.55
C VAL A 6 44.81 -10.70 19.86
N CYS A 7 43.75 -10.01 20.31
CA CYS A 7 42.46 -10.53 20.88
C CYS A 7 41.64 -9.36 21.48
N SER A 8 40.31 -9.27 21.52
CA SER A 8 39.16 -9.84 20.83
C SER A 8 37.97 -8.91 21.16
N LEU A 9 37.08 -8.67 20.20
CA LEU A 9 35.84 -7.89 20.39
C LEU A 9 34.81 -8.76 21.11
N THR A 10 34.62 -8.58 22.41
CA THR A 10 33.43 -9.04 23.12
C THR A 10 33.25 -8.24 24.41
N CYS A 11 31.99 -7.92 24.72
CA CYS A 11 31.48 -7.18 25.89
C CYS A 11 31.53 -5.66 25.79
N LEU A 12 30.37 -5.05 25.47
CA LEU A 12 29.79 -3.91 26.17
C LEU A 12 28.33 -3.71 25.68
N VAL A 13 27.44 -4.59 26.15
CA VAL A 13 25.99 -4.36 26.17
C VAL A 13 25.51 -4.79 27.55
N THR A 14 25.23 -3.85 28.45
CA THR A 14 24.07 -3.90 29.36
C THR A 14 24.03 -2.70 30.31
N ASN A 15 22.79 -2.28 30.59
CA ASN A 15 22.31 -1.45 31.69
C ASN A 15 22.33 0.07 31.47
N LEU A 16 21.15 0.63 31.18
CA LEU A 16 20.55 1.77 31.90
C LEU A 16 19.05 1.86 31.53
N CYS A 17 18.19 1.22 32.34
CA CYS A 17 16.84 1.71 32.71
C CYS A 17 16.24 0.78 33.79
N PRO A 18 15.49 1.30 34.78
CA PRO A 18 15.32 0.66 36.08
C PRO A 18 14.27 -0.46 36.06
N ARG A 19 14.57 -1.55 36.77
CA ARG A 19 13.60 -2.60 37.13
C ARG A 19 12.63 -2.06 38.19
N SER A 20 11.35 -1.96 37.85
CA SER A 20 10.27 -1.99 38.84
C SER A 20 9.66 -3.39 38.85
N SER A 21 10.07 -4.21 39.81
CA SER A 21 9.42 -5.48 40.13
C SER A 21 8.30 -5.23 41.13
N SER A 22 7.06 -5.23 40.65
CA SER A 22 5.88 -5.62 41.44
C SER A 22 4.86 -6.21 40.47
N SER A 23 4.87 -7.53 40.37
CA SER A 23 3.90 -8.33 39.64
C SER A 23 2.54 -8.27 40.33
N THR A 24 1.72 -7.31 39.95
CA THR A 24 0.27 -7.49 39.94
C THR A 24 -0.09 -8.00 38.56
N VAL A 25 -0.50 -9.26 38.46
CA VAL A 25 -1.10 -9.85 37.26
C VAL A 25 -2.37 -9.05 36.96
N ALA A 26 -2.24 -8.00 36.17
CA ALA A 26 -3.37 -7.35 35.56
C ALA A 26 -3.96 -8.37 34.58
N ASP A 27 -5.18 -8.80 34.87
CA ASP A 27 -5.96 -9.72 34.06
C ASP A 27 -5.96 -9.22 32.60
N VAL A 28 -5.22 -9.88 31.71
CA VAL A 28 -5.08 -9.43 30.31
C VAL A 28 -6.41 -9.72 29.63
N ALA A 29 -7.32 -8.75 29.67
CA ALA A 29 -8.66 -8.86 29.12
C ALA A 29 -8.62 -9.42 27.69
N GLN A 30 -9.13 -10.64 27.53
CA GLN A 30 -9.20 -11.32 26.25
C GLN A 30 -10.07 -10.52 25.28
N ARG A 31 -9.54 -10.18 24.10
CA ARG A 31 -10.29 -9.42 23.10
C ARG A 31 -11.27 -10.32 22.35
N PRO A 32 -12.46 -9.83 21.96
CA PRO A 32 -13.39 -10.63 21.18
C PRO A 32 -12.86 -10.90 19.76
N PHE A 33 -13.13 -12.11 19.25
CA PHE A 33 -12.85 -12.51 17.86
C PHE A 33 -13.51 -11.59 16.85
N LEU A 34 -14.78 -11.26 17.08
CA LEU A 34 -15.49 -10.26 16.31
C LEU A 34 -15.22 -8.89 16.91
N ARG A 35 -14.63 -8.01 16.11
CA ARG A 35 -14.44 -6.61 16.46
C ARG A 35 -15.75 -5.86 16.14
N PRO A 36 -16.48 -5.37 17.15
CA PRO A 36 -17.68 -4.57 16.92
C PRO A 36 -17.34 -3.32 16.09
N SER A 37 -18.30 -2.88 15.29
CA SER A 37 -18.23 -1.57 14.65
C SER A 37 -18.25 -0.47 15.73
N LEU A 38 -17.69 0.68 15.40
CA LEU A 38 -17.86 1.90 16.18
C LEU A 38 -19.31 2.41 16.18
N PHE A 39 -20.14 1.92 15.26
CA PHE A 39 -21.48 2.44 14.98
C PHE A 39 -22.55 1.38 15.22
N ALA A 40 -23.69 1.80 15.77
CA ALA A 40 -24.86 0.95 15.94
C ALA A 40 -25.34 0.38 14.59
N ASN A 41 -25.92 -0.83 14.60
CA ASN A 41 -26.53 -1.44 13.41
C ASN A 41 -25.53 -1.59 12.23
N VAL A 42 -24.25 -1.74 12.52
CA VAL A 42 -23.19 -2.03 11.54
C VAL A 42 -22.50 -3.35 11.96
N PRO A 43 -22.50 -4.38 11.10
CA PRO A 43 -21.99 -5.68 11.50
C PRO A 43 -20.49 -5.69 11.81
N PRO A 44 -20.05 -6.53 12.76
CA PRO A 44 -18.66 -6.59 13.19
C PRO A 44 -17.73 -7.16 12.11
N THR A 45 -16.44 -6.87 12.24
CA THR A 45 -15.38 -7.46 11.40
C THR A 45 -14.60 -8.52 12.16
N ILE A 46 -13.99 -9.45 11.45
CA ILE A 46 -13.08 -10.44 12.03
C ILE A 46 -11.78 -9.75 12.47
N ARG A 47 -11.35 -10.04 13.71
CA ARG A 47 -10.06 -9.63 14.24
C ARG A 47 -9.01 -10.67 13.87
N PHE A 48 -8.09 -10.31 12.96
CA PHE A 48 -6.92 -11.13 12.69
C PHE A 48 -5.82 -10.89 13.72
N TYR A 49 -5.19 -11.97 14.17
CA TYR A 49 -4.10 -11.94 15.14
C TYR A 49 -3.01 -12.95 14.80
N VAL A 50 -1.90 -12.87 15.53
CA VAL A 50 -0.78 -13.81 15.48
C VAL A 50 -0.70 -14.55 16.82
N LYS A 51 -0.17 -15.78 16.81
CA LYS A 51 -0.22 -16.70 17.97
C LYS A 51 0.46 -16.16 19.23
N ASP A 52 1.52 -15.37 19.07
CA ASP A 52 2.30 -14.78 20.16
C ASP A 52 1.87 -13.32 20.46
N GLY A 53 0.68 -12.92 20.00
CA GLY A 53 0.13 -11.58 20.14
C GLY A 53 -0.95 -11.48 21.23
N ILE A 54 -1.86 -10.52 21.03
CA ILE A 54 -3.00 -10.29 21.95
C ILE A 54 -3.87 -11.55 22.03
N LEU A 55 -4.27 -11.93 23.24
CA LEU A 55 -5.22 -13.02 23.46
C LEU A 55 -6.59 -12.65 22.86
N VAL A 56 -7.10 -13.51 21.98
CA VAL A 56 -8.40 -13.36 21.33
C VAL A 56 -9.31 -14.53 21.70
N SER A 57 -10.60 -14.26 21.92
CA SER A 57 -11.60 -15.27 22.23
C SER A 57 -11.79 -16.24 21.08
N LYS A 58 -12.06 -17.51 21.40
CA LYS A 58 -12.29 -18.52 20.38
C LYS A 58 -13.68 -18.33 19.75
N PRO A 59 -13.80 -18.27 18.42
CA PRO A 59 -15.10 -18.19 17.76
C PRO A 59 -15.91 -19.49 17.96
N SER A 60 -17.24 -19.36 17.89
CA SER A 60 -18.15 -20.51 17.97
C SER A 60 -17.97 -21.47 16.80
N LYS A 61 -18.41 -22.73 16.95
CA LYS A 61 -18.34 -23.73 15.86
C LYS A 61 -19.07 -23.26 14.59
N SER A 62 -20.19 -22.53 14.75
CA SER A 62 -20.97 -21.96 13.64
C SER A 62 -20.24 -20.87 12.86
N ILE A 63 -19.36 -20.11 13.53
CA ILE A 63 -18.49 -19.13 12.85
C ILE A 63 -17.32 -19.87 12.19
N CYS A 64 -16.63 -20.75 12.92
CA CYS A 64 -15.49 -21.50 12.42
C CYS A 64 -15.77 -22.30 11.14
N SER A 65 -16.97 -22.84 10.98
CA SER A 65 -17.35 -23.59 9.78
C SER A 65 -17.39 -22.72 8.51
N LYS A 66 -17.50 -21.39 8.66
CA LYS A 66 -17.59 -20.42 7.56
C LYS A 66 -16.25 -19.78 7.22
N LEU A 67 -15.28 -19.83 8.12
CA LEU A 67 -13.97 -19.19 7.94
C LEU A 67 -13.13 -19.97 6.94
N THR A 68 -13.34 -19.72 5.65
CA THR A 68 -12.64 -20.37 4.56
C THR A 68 -11.85 -19.36 3.74
N TRP A 69 -10.64 -19.75 3.33
CA TRP A 69 -9.75 -18.94 2.51
C TRP A 69 -9.31 -19.74 1.29
N CYS A 70 -9.31 -19.11 0.13
CA CYS A 70 -8.98 -19.76 -1.12
C CYS A 70 -7.50 -20.15 -1.18
N HIS A 71 -7.22 -21.40 -1.53
CA HIS A 71 -5.88 -21.89 -1.74
C HIS A 71 -5.24 -21.24 -2.96
N ASN A 72 -4.01 -20.77 -2.81
CA ASN A 72 -3.18 -20.34 -3.92
C ASN A 72 -1.70 -20.62 -3.62
N SER A 73 -0.92 -20.99 -4.65
CA SER A 73 0.51 -21.26 -4.50
C SER A 73 1.31 -20.02 -4.08
N LEU A 74 0.80 -18.83 -4.37
CA LEU A 74 1.42 -17.56 -4.00
C LEU A 74 1.00 -17.05 -2.61
N LEU A 75 0.15 -17.78 -1.88
CA LEU A 75 -0.26 -17.42 -0.51
C LEU A 75 0.96 -17.41 0.43
N PRO A 76 1.39 -16.24 0.96
CA PRO A 76 2.59 -16.16 1.78
C PRO A 76 2.43 -16.89 3.11
N LEU A 77 3.54 -17.47 3.62
CA LEU A 77 3.52 -18.20 4.88
C LEU A 77 3.07 -17.33 6.07
N VAL A 78 3.46 -16.06 6.10
CA VAL A 78 3.03 -15.12 7.16
C VAL A 78 1.52 -14.87 7.13
N VAL A 79 0.93 -14.77 5.94
CA VAL A 79 -0.54 -14.66 5.77
C VAL A 79 -1.20 -15.96 6.22
N ARG A 80 -0.69 -17.13 5.77
CA ARG A 80 -1.20 -18.44 6.18
C ARG A 80 -1.17 -18.64 7.70
N ARG A 81 -0.11 -18.19 8.37
CA ARG A 81 0.00 -18.22 9.84
C ARG A 81 -1.04 -17.34 10.51
N SER A 82 -1.28 -16.13 10.00
CA SER A 82 -2.33 -15.24 10.53
C SER A 82 -3.74 -15.82 10.32
N LEU A 83 -3.99 -16.42 9.15
CA LEU A 83 -5.24 -17.11 8.83
C LEU A 83 -5.49 -18.29 9.78
N SER A 84 -4.49 -19.16 9.96
CA SER A 84 -4.58 -20.32 10.84
C SER A 84 -4.77 -19.91 12.30
N ALA A 85 -4.03 -18.90 12.78
CA ALA A 85 -4.22 -18.34 14.11
C ALA A 85 -5.65 -17.80 14.31
N SER A 86 -6.23 -17.24 13.25
CA SER A 86 -7.60 -16.68 13.23
C SER A 86 -8.66 -17.71 12.79
N HIS A 87 -8.38 -19.01 12.93
CA HIS A 87 -9.30 -20.12 12.70
C HIS A 87 -9.79 -20.33 11.25
N PHE A 88 -9.13 -19.75 10.25
CA PHE A 88 -9.47 -19.99 8.84
C PHE A 88 -8.96 -21.36 8.35
N LYS A 89 -9.79 -22.03 7.55
CA LYS A 89 -9.43 -23.22 6.79
C LYS A 89 -9.08 -22.85 5.36
N ILE A 90 -7.99 -23.37 4.84
CA ILE A 90 -7.64 -23.23 3.44
C ILE A 90 -8.44 -24.24 2.61
N VAL A 91 -9.12 -23.77 1.55
CA VAL A 91 -10.00 -24.59 0.69
C VAL A 91 -9.66 -24.40 -0.79
N ASN A 92 -10.08 -25.32 -1.64
CA ASN A 92 -9.84 -25.24 -3.09
C ASN A 92 -10.66 -24.13 -3.75
N GLU A 93 -10.23 -23.68 -4.94
CA GLU A 93 -10.88 -22.57 -5.67
C GLU A 93 -12.38 -22.83 -5.98
N ASN A 94 -12.78 -24.11 -6.11
CA ASN A 94 -14.18 -24.52 -6.36
C ASN A 94 -15.07 -24.51 -5.12
N SER A 95 -14.50 -24.35 -3.92
CA SER A 95 -15.26 -24.26 -2.67
C SER A 95 -15.70 -22.83 -2.37
N LYS A 96 -16.66 -22.63 -1.46
CA LYS A 96 -16.97 -21.29 -0.95
C LYS A 96 -15.82 -20.76 -0.10
N TRP A 97 -15.30 -19.58 -0.44
CA TRP A 97 -14.20 -18.91 0.26
C TRP A 97 -14.52 -17.43 0.50
N ILE A 98 -13.98 -16.87 1.59
CA ILE A 98 -14.15 -15.46 1.98
C ILE A 98 -13.01 -14.60 1.43
N GLY A 99 -11.77 -15.10 1.46
CA GLY A 99 -10.62 -14.34 1.02
C GLY A 99 -9.81 -15.06 -0.03
N TYR A 100 -9.17 -14.29 -0.90
CA TYR A 100 -8.20 -14.74 -1.88
C TYR A 100 -6.93 -13.91 -1.76
N TRP A 101 -5.79 -14.58 -1.62
CA TRP A 101 -4.48 -13.97 -1.72
C TRP A 101 -3.64 -14.76 -2.71
N GLY A 102 -3.40 -14.18 -3.88
CA GLY A 102 -2.75 -14.93 -4.95
C GLY A 102 -2.29 -14.06 -6.09
N ARG A 103 -2.32 -14.63 -7.29
CA ARG A 103 -2.01 -13.91 -8.53
C ARG A 103 -3.11 -12.89 -8.85
N HIS A 104 -2.76 -11.90 -9.67
CA HIS A 104 -3.74 -11.02 -10.29
C HIS A 104 -4.79 -11.85 -11.07
N LEU A 105 -6.08 -11.60 -10.82
CA LEU A 105 -7.16 -12.33 -11.47
C LEU A 105 -7.41 -11.82 -12.89
N LYS A 106 -7.87 -12.69 -13.79
CA LYS A 106 -8.31 -12.25 -15.12
C LYS A 106 -9.59 -11.41 -15.00
N SER A 107 -9.81 -10.52 -15.96
CA SER A 107 -10.97 -9.62 -15.99
C SER A 107 -12.33 -10.34 -15.92
N SER A 108 -12.45 -11.55 -16.47
CA SER A 108 -13.68 -12.35 -16.36
C SER A 108 -13.92 -12.91 -14.96
N GLN A 109 -12.85 -13.22 -14.21
CA GLN A 109 -12.94 -13.76 -12.85
C GLN A 109 -13.36 -12.69 -11.84
N TYR A 110 -13.00 -11.42 -12.05
CA TYR A 110 -13.48 -10.32 -11.21
C TYR A 110 -15.01 -10.16 -11.23
N LYS A 111 -15.67 -10.56 -12.32
CA LYS A 111 -17.14 -10.50 -12.44
C LYS A 111 -17.85 -11.56 -11.61
N THR A 112 -17.16 -12.63 -11.23
CA THR A 112 -17.73 -13.74 -10.44
C THR A 112 -17.49 -13.56 -8.94
N VAL A 113 -16.93 -12.42 -8.53
CA VAL A 113 -16.59 -12.15 -7.13
C VAL A 113 -17.84 -11.73 -6.39
N GLU A 114 -18.14 -12.45 -5.32
CA GLU A 114 -19.28 -12.19 -4.45
C GLU A 114 -19.00 -11.04 -3.47
N PRO A 115 -20.02 -10.33 -2.98
CA PRO A 115 -19.81 -9.12 -2.19
C PRO A 115 -19.21 -9.40 -0.79
N TYR A 116 -19.33 -10.62 -0.26
CA TYR A 116 -18.65 -11.01 0.98
C TYR A 116 -17.16 -11.35 0.78
N GLN A 117 -16.68 -11.42 -0.47
CA GLN A 117 -15.33 -11.84 -0.77
C GLN A 117 -14.32 -10.68 -0.74
N LYS A 118 -13.06 -10.99 -0.40
CA LYS A 118 -11.94 -10.05 -0.40
C LYS A 118 -10.78 -10.57 -1.24
N ILE A 119 -10.23 -9.72 -2.09
CA ILE A 119 -9.20 -10.07 -3.07
C ILE A 119 -8.08 -9.04 -3.01
N ASN A 120 -6.84 -9.53 -2.93
CA ASN A 120 -5.64 -8.73 -2.71
C ASN A 120 -5.12 -7.94 -3.93
N HIS A 121 -5.93 -7.81 -4.99
CA HIS A 121 -5.57 -7.06 -6.19
C HIS A 121 -6.77 -6.31 -6.79
N PHE A 122 -6.55 -5.08 -7.24
CA PHE A 122 -7.48 -4.33 -8.08
C PHE A 122 -7.45 -4.82 -9.54
N PRO A 123 -8.59 -4.85 -10.25
CA PRO A 123 -8.57 -4.83 -11.71
C PRO A 123 -7.78 -3.61 -12.19
N GLY A 124 -6.88 -3.78 -13.16
CA GLY A 124 -6.06 -2.67 -13.65
C GLY A 124 -4.78 -2.39 -12.85
N ALA A 125 -4.46 -3.14 -11.80
CA ALA A 125 -3.23 -2.96 -11.00
C ALA A 125 -1.93 -2.95 -11.83
N PHE A 126 -1.93 -3.48 -13.06
CA PHE A 126 -0.81 -3.39 -14.00
C PHE A 126 -0.47 -1.96 -14.43
N HIS A 127 -1.38 -0.99 -14.30
CA HIS A 127 -1.11 0.42 -14.62
C HIS A 127 -0.01 1.01 -13.73
N ILE A 128 -0.03 0.68 -12.44
CA ILE A 128 1.01 1.10 -11.48
C ILE A 128 2.14 0.05 -11.37
N GLY A 129 1.82 -1.24 -11.53
CA GLY A 129 2.78 -2.33 -11.35
C GLY A 129 3.78 -2.55 -12.49
N ARG A 130 3.43 -2.16 -13.73
CA ARG A 130 4.35 -2.27 -14.86
C ARG A 130 5.15 -0.98 -15.03
N LYS A 131 6.47 -1.12 -15.23
CA LYS A 131 7.40 0.03 -15.30
C LYS A 131 7.12 0.97 -16.48
N ASP A 132 6.74 0.40 -17.62
CA ASP A 132 6.37 1.16 -18.82
C ASP A 132 5.08 1.97 -18.60
N ARG A 133 4.03 1.33 -18.07
CA ARG A 133 2.75 2.00 -17.78
C ARG A 133 2.86 3.05 -16.68
N LEU A 134 3.58 2.75 -15.61
CA LEU A 134 3.84 3.70 -14.53
C LEU A 134 4.52 4.96 -15.06
N TRP A 135 5.55 4.80 -15.90
CA TRP A 135 6.24 5.94 -16.51
C TRP A 135 5.32 6.75 -17.43
N GLN A 136 4.47 6.11 -18.25
CA GLN A 136 3.50 6.82 -19.10
C GLN A 136 2.60 7.74 -18.26
N HIS A 137 2.03 7.21 -17.18
CA HIS A 137 1.17 7.97 -16.27
C HIS A 137 1.91 9.13 -15.59
N ILE A 138 3.15 8.90 -15.12
CA ILE A 138 3.96 9.97 -14.53
C ILE A 138 4.33 11.02 -15.57
N GLN A 139 4.62 10.62 -16.81
CA GLN A 139 4.92 11.52 -17.91
C GLN A 139 3.72 12.40 -18.29
N GLU A 140 2.51 11.83 -18.32
CA GLU A 140 1.27 12.58 -18.51
C GLU A 140 1.10 13.62 -17.39
N MET A 141 1.33 13.25 -16.13
CA MET A 141 1.27 14.19 -15.01
C MET A 141 2.35 15.29 -15.10
N MET A 142 3.58 14.98 -15.53
CA MET A 142 4.61 15.99 -15.77
C MET A 142 4.25 16.94 -16.92
N GLN A 143 3.55 16.47 -17.95
CA GLN A 143 3.07 17.33 -19.04
C GLN A 143 1.98 18.30 -18.57
N LEU A 144 1.12 17.85 -17.66
CA LEU A 144 0.03 18.68 -17.11
C LEU A 144 0.51 19.67 -16.05
N TRP A 145 1.46 19.27 -15.19
CA TRP A 145 1.83 20.02 -13.98
C TRP A 145 3.26 20.58 -14.00
N GLY A 146 4.05 20.24 -15.02
CA GLY A 146 5.45 20.61 -15.13
C GLY A 146 6.39 19.58 -14.47
N GLU A 147 7.61 19.51 -15.00
CA GLU A 147 8.64 18.60 -14.49
C GLU A 147 9.06 18.96 -13.06
N GLU A 148 9.17 20.23 -12.70
CA GLU A 148 9.59 20.65 -11.35
C GLU A 148 8.64 20.15 -10.25
N GLU A 149 7.34 20.06 -10.54
CA GLU A 149 6.32 19.61 -9.59
C GLU A 149 6.18 18.08 -9.56
N TYR A 150 6.16 17.40 -10.72
CA TYR A 150 5.81 15.98 -10.79
C TYR A 150 6.97 15.04 -11.14
N CYS A 151 8.22 15.51 -11.22
CA CYS A 151 9.40 14.67 -11.47
C CYS A 151 9.79 13.85 -10.24
N ILE A 152 9.00 12.80 -9.98
CA ILE A 152 9.16 11.85 -8.87
C ILE A 152 9.88 10.54 -9.27
N MET A 153 10.05 10.30 -10.57
CA MET A 153 10.67 9.09 -11.13
C MET A 153 11.77 9.48 -12.12
N PRO A 154 12.93 8.79 -12.16
CA PRO A 154 13.99 9.13 -13.09
C PRO A 154 13.53 9.00 -14.54
N LYS A 155 14.04 9.88 -15.40
CA LYS A 155 13.68 9.93 -16.83
C LYS A 155 13.79 8.56 -17.47
N THR A 156 12.73 8.13 -18.12
CA THR A 156 12.63 6.77 -18.64
C THR A 156 12.22 6.79 -20.12
N TYR A 157 12.73 5.83 -20.89
CA TYR A 157 12.47 5.64 -22.31
C TYR A 157 11.86 4.25 -22.53
N ILE A 158 10.75 4.20 -23.26
CA ILE A 158 10.03 2.96 -23.56
C ILE A 158 10.52 2.40 -24.89
N LEU A 159 11.18 1.24 -24.85
CA LEU A 159 11.76 0.60 -26.03
C LEU A 159 10.82 -0.46 -26.63
N PRO A 160 10.83 -0.65 -27.96
CA PRO A 160 11.72 -0.01 -28.95
C PRO A 160 11.26 1.39 -29.42
N PHE A 161 10.08 1.85 -29.01
CA PHE A 161 9.44 3.06 -29.55
C PHE A 161 10.28 4.35 -29.41
N GLU A 162 10.97 4.52 -28.28
CA GLU A 162 11.73 5.74 -27.97
C GLU A 162 13.24 5.59 -28.15
N ILE A 163 13.69 4.59 -28.92
CA ILE A 163 15.12 4.32 -29.12
C ILE A 163 15.89 5.51 -29.70
N LYS A 164 15.25 6.32 -30.56
CA LYS A 164 15.86 7.54 -31.14
C LYS A 164 16.16 8.59 -30.04
N LYS A 165 15.16 8.91 -29.21
CA LYS A 165 15.31 9.82 -28.08
C LYS A 165 16.35 9.32 -27.07
N LEU A 166 16.41 8.01 -26.84
CA LEU A 166 17.42 7.40 -25.97
C LEU A 166 18.84 7.56 -26.53
N LYS A 167 19.02 7.38 -27.85
CA LYS A 167 20.31 7.60 -28.52
C LYS A 167 20.77 9.05 -28.36
N GLU A 168 19.89 10.01 -28.60
CA GLU A 168 20.18 11.44 -28.42
C GLU A 168 20.56 11.74 -26.96
N TYR A 169 19.82 11.19 -26.01
CA TYR A 169 20.10 11.34 -24.58
C TYR A 169 21.49 10.83 -24.21
N LEU A 170 21.88 9.61 -24.63
CA LEU A 170 23.20 9.05 -24.35
C LEU A 170 24.33 9.80 -25.08
N CYS A 171 24.08 10.30 -26.29
CA CYS A 171 25.07 11.07 -27.05
C CYS A 171 25.32 12.47 -26.48
N SER A 172 24.34 13.06 -25.80
CA SER A 172 24.46 14.44 -25.28
C SER A 172 25.48 14.62 -24.16
N SER A 173 25.90 13.55 -23.48
CA SER A 173 26.97 13.61 -22.47
C SER A 173 27.55 12.22 -22.22
N LYS A 174 28.89 12.14 -22.13
CA LYS A 174 29.62 10.90 -21.82
C LYS A 174 29.34 10.37 -20.41
N TRP A 175 28.78 11.21 -19.53
CA TRP A 175 28.48 10.86 -18.14
C TRP A 175 27.09 10.26 -17.95
N ARG A 176 26.23 10.27 -18.99
CA ARG A 176 24.86 9.76 -18.89
C ARG A 176 24.85 8.24 -19.01
N ASN A 177 24.28 7.60 -18.00
CA ASN A 177 24.06 6.16 -17.99
C ASN A 177 22.56 5.86 -17.89
N VAL A 178 22.17 4.69 -18.43
CA VAL A 178 20.83 4.15 -18.25
C VAL A 178 20.87 2.74 -17.69
N ILE A 179 19.91 2.45 -16.82
CA ILE A 179 19.60 1.11 -16.34
C ILE A 179 18.47 0.52 -17.20
N ILE A 180 18.79 -0.57 -17.89
CA ILE A 180 17.87 -1.31 -18.74
C ILE A 180 17.14 -2.34 -17.89
N LYS A 181 15.82 -2.37 -17.99
CA LYS A 181 14.94 -3.24 -17.20
C LYS A 181 13.85 -3.84 -18.08
N PRO A 182 13.43 -5.10 -17.88
CA PRO A 182 12.21 -5.60 -18.50
C PRO A 182 10.96 -4.90 -17.90
N PRO A 183 9.90 -4.62 -18.69
CA PRO A 183 8.75 -3.84 -18.22
C PRO A 183 7.96 -4.47 -17.07
N ALA A 184 7.85 -5.80 -17.07
CA ALA A 184 7.01 -6.58 -16.14
C ALA A 184 7.79 -7.68 -15.38
N SER A 185 9.12 -7.54 -15.27
CA SER A 185 9.96 -8.47 -14.49
C SER A 185 10.26 -7.93 -13.09
N ALA A 186 10.63 -8.83 -12.19
CA ALA A 186 10.98 -8.57 -10.79
C ALA A 186 12.32 -9.26 -10.44
N ARG A 187 12.79 -9.07 -9.19
CA ARG A 187 13.99 -9.72 -8.61
C ARG A 187 15.33 -9.35 -9.26
N GLY A 188 15.36 -8.30 -10.07
CA GLY A 188 16.58 -7.83 -10.74
C GLY A 188 17.00 -8.65 -11.97
N THR A 189 16.17 -9.59 -12.42
CA THR A 189 16.47 -10.40 -13.61
C THR A 189 16.42 -9.56 -14.88
N GLY A 190 17.46 -9.67 -15.71
CA GLY A 190 17.57 -8.95 -16.99
C GLY A 190 17.97 -7.48 -16.86
N ILE A 191 18.47 -7.06 -15.68
CA ILE A 191 18.93 -5.69 -15.47
C ILE A 191 20.41 -5.54 -15.87
N THR A 192 20.68 -4.54 -16.70
CA THR A 192 22.02 -4.13 -17.11
C THR A 192 22.14 -2.61 -17.11
N ILE A 193 23.37 -2.10 -16.99
CA ILE A 193 23.68 -0.68 -17.17
C ILE A 193 24.28 -0.52 -18.56
N ALA A 194 23.83 0.49 -19.28
CA ALA A 194 24.34 0.86 -20.59
C ALA A 194 24.75 2.34 -20.60
N SER A 195 25.96 2.59 -21.09
CA SER A 195 26.49 3.94 -21.34
C SER A 195 26.50 4.28 -22.84
N ARG A 196 26.33 3.27 -23.70
CA ARG A 196 26.32 3.42 -25.16
C ARG A 196 25.11 2.72 -25.76
N ALA A 197 24.48 3.35 -26.74
CA ALA A 197 23.31 2.80 -27.41
C ALA A 197 23.54 1.43 -28.08
N ARG A 198 24.78 1.12 -28.48
CA ARG A 198 25.16 -0.18 -29.07
C ARG A 198 25.01 -1.36 -28.10
N GLN A 199 25.00 -1.11 -26.79
CA GLN A 199 24.83 -2.13 -25.75
C GLN A 199 23.36 -2.52 -25.54
N ILE A 200 22.43 -1.81 -26.18
CA ILE A 200 21.00 -1.95 -25.95
C ILE A 200 20.39 -2.83 -27.05
N PRO A 201 19.74 -3.95 -26.69
CA PRO A 201 19.08 -4.81 -27.67
C PRO A 201 18.07 -4.03 -28.51
N VAL A 202 18.16 -4.20 -29.83
CA VAL A 202 17.21 -3.60 -30.78
C VAL A 202 15.92 -4.44 -30.77
N ASN A 203 14.77 -3.80 -31.00
CA ASN A 203 13.46 -4.44 -31.16
C ASN A 203 12.99 -5.31 -29.96
N THR A 204 13.54 -5.08 -28.77
CA THR A 204 13.11 -5.77 -27.55
C THR A 204 12.28 -4.82 -26.68
N SER A 205 11.17 -5.31 -26.12
CA SER A 205 10.35 -4.54 -25.19
C SER A 205 11.08 -4.37 -23.86
N LEU A 206 11.62 -3.19 -23.64
CA LEU A 206 12.46 -2.84 -22.49
C LEU A 206 12.14 -1.43 -22.01
N VAL A 207 12.55 -1.14 -20.80
CA VAL A 207 12.51 0.18 -20.20
C VAL A 207 13.95 0.62 -19.93
N ALA A 208 14.37 1.72 -20.53
CA ALA A 208 15.68 2.33 -20.28
C ALA A 208 15.49 3.56 -19.41
N GLN A 209 15.88 3.46 -18.14
CA GLN A 209 15.70 4.53 -17.16
C GLN A 209 17.05 5.18 -16.86
N HIS A 210 17.10 6.50 -16.66
CA HIS A 210 18.30 7.20 -16.22
C HIS A 210 18.84 6.55 -14.93
N TYR A 211 20.12 6.17 -14.97
CA TYR A 211 20.80 5.60 -13.82
C TYR A 211 21.22 6.74 -12.89
N LEU A 212 20.74 6.74 -11.65
CA LEU A 212 21.12 7.76 -10.66
C LEU A 212 22.57 7.51 -10.20
N GLU A 213 23.51 8.33 -10.70
CA GLU A 213 24.95 8.16 -10.46
C GLU A 213 25.38 8.54 -9.04
N ARG A 214 24.64 9.44 -8.37
CA ARG A 214 24.98 9.97 -7.03
C ARG A 214 23.92 9.64 -5.99
N PRO A 215 23.68 8.35 -5.67
CA PRO A 215 22.79 7.98 -4.59
C PRO A 215 23.36 8.42 -3.24
N LEU A 216 22.49 8.64 -2.26
CA LEU A 216 22.92 8.70 -0.87
C LEU A 216 23.53 7.35 -0.49
N ILE A 217 24.68 7.40 0.18
CA ILE A 217 25.43 6.21 0.60
C ILE A 217 25.57 6.18 2.12
N ILE A 218 25.56 4.98 2.68
CA ILE A 218 25.81 4.74 4.11
C ILE A 218 26.96 3.75 4.20
N ASN A 219 28.02 4.10 4.94
CA ASN A 219 29.25 3.30 5.05
C ASN A 219 29.80 2.88 3.68
N GLY A 220 29.77 3.79 2.71
CA GLY A 220 30.22 3.55 1.34
C GLY A 220 29.28 2.72 0.46
N ALA A 221 28.18 2.18 1.00
CA ALA A 221 27.25 1.32 0.26
C ALA A 221 25.99 2.08 -0.20
N LYS A 222 25.57 1.81 -1.44
CA LYS A 222 24.27 2.21 -1.97
C LYS A 222 23.16 1.44 -1.25
N PHE A 223 22.02 2.07 -1.01
CA PHE A 223 20.84 1.40 -0.47
C PHE A 223 19.56 1.85 -1.17
N ASP A 224 18.52 1.03 -1.11
CA ASP A 224 17.16 1.42 -1.49
C ASP A 224 16.18 1.14 -0.35
N LEU A 225 15.03 1.81 -0.40
CA LEU A 225 13.93 1.64 0.52
C LEU A 225 12.83 0.80 -0.14
N ARG A 226 12.49 -0.33 0.50
CA ARG A 226 11.24 -1.06 0.26
C ARG A 226 10.20 -0.57 1.26
N LEU A 227 9.26 0.22 0.77
CA LEU A 227 8.15 0.78 1.52
C LEU A 227 6.85 0.01 1.23
N TYR A 228 5.98 -0.12 2.23
CA TYR A 228 4.71 -0.81 2.10
C TYR A 228 3.56 0.18 2.14
N VAL A 229 2.75 0.20 1.07
CA VAL A 229 1.61 1.12 0.91
C VAL A 229 0.37 0.29 0.65
N HIS A 230 -0.67 0.46 1.47
CA HIS A 230 -1.93 -0.25 1.34
C HIS A 230 -3.03 0.68 0.84
N ILE A 231 -3.77 0.24 -0.18
CA ILE A 231 -4.95 0.93 -0.70
C ILE A 231 -6.16 0.00 -0.50
N PRO A 232 -7.00 0.22 0.52
CA PRO A 232 -8.21 -0.57 0.75
C PRO A 232 -9.34 -0.20 -0.21
N CYS A 233 -9.36 1.05 -0.71
CA CYS A 233 -10.43 1.57 -1.56
C CYS A 233 -9.90 2.68 -2.48
N LEU A 234 -10.49 2.79 -3.68
CA LEU A 234 -10.25 3.86 -4.67
C LEU A 234 -11.38 4.91 -4.70
N ASP A 235 -12.55 4.60 -4.13
CA ASP A 235 -13.75 5.44 -4.15
C ASP A 235 -14.48 5.37 -2.79
N PRO A 236 -14.14 6.24 -1.83
CA PRO A 236 -13.09 7.25 -1.92
C PRO A 236 -11.68 6.64 -1.82
N LEU A 237 -10.69 7.30 -2.44
CA LEU A 237 -9.29 6.92 -2.40
C LEU A 237 -8.74 7.06 -0.99
N ARG A 238 -8.19 5.96 -0.46
CA ARG A 238 -7.52 5.94 0.85
C ARG A 238 -6.14 5.31 0.68
N ILE A 239 -5.10 6.03 1.09
CA ILE A 239 -3.71 5.59 0.99
C ILE A 239 -3.15 5.49 2.40
N TYR A 240 -2.76 4.28 2.77
CA TYR A 240 -2.12 3.98 4.04
C TYR A 240 -0.66 3.64 3.83
N PHE A 241 0.24 4.28 4.57
CA PHE A 241 1.66 3.99 4.60
C PHE A 241 2.00 3.19 5.87
N TYR A 242 2.68 2.05 5.70
CA TYR A 242 3.11 1.27 6.86
C TYR A 242 4.32 1.93 7.51
N LYS A 243 4.31 2.08 8.84
CA LYS A 243 5.38 2.79 9.59
C LYS A 243 6.76 2.15 9.44
N GLU A 244 6.81 0.87 9.06
CA GLU A 244 8.03 0.10 8.86
C GLU A 244 8.26 -0.29 7.39
N GLY A 245 9.51 -0.64 7.09
CA GLY A 245 9.96 -1.00 5.75
C GLY A 245 11.30 -1.72 5.80
N LEU A 246 11.83 -2.10 4.63
CA LEU A 246 13.14 -2.72 4.54
C LEU A 246 14.12 -1.82 3.81
N VAL A 247 15.27 -1.59 4.41
CA VAL A 247 16.41 -0.91 3.79
C VAL A 247 17.34 -1.98 3.26
N ARG A 248 17.58 -1.94 1.96
CA ARG A 248 18.34 -2.98 1.24
C ARG A 248 19.64 -2.37 0.73
N PHE A 249 20.75 -2.88 1.24
CA PHE A 249 22.07 -2.43 0.86
C PHE A 249 22.60 -3.21 -0.34
N ALA A 250 23.43 -2.54 -1.14
CA ALA A 250 24.34 -3.18 -2.07
C ALA A 250 25.42 -3.95 -1.29
N SER A 251 25.85 -5.10 -1.81
CA SER A 251 26.87 -5.91 -1.13
C SER A 251 28.24 -5.28 -1.18
N VAL A 252 28.56 -4.54 -2.24
CA VAL A 252 29.89 -3.96 -2.48
C VAL A 252 29.80 -2.43 -2.40
N PRO A 253 30.75 -1.74 -1.73
CA PRO A 253 30.81 -0.28 -1.71
C PRO A 253 30.81 0.34 -3.11
N SER A 254 30.24 1.53 -3.23
CA SER A 254 30.17 2.26 -4.49
C SER A 254 31.56 2.72 -4.91
N THR A 255 32.08 2.15 -6.00
CA THR A 255 33.31 2.61 -6.65
C THR A 255 32.99 3.27 -8.01
N PRO A 256 33.63 4.39 -8.37
CA PRO A 256 33.32 5.12 -9.60
C PRO A 256 33.69 4.40 -10.91
N SER A 257 34.44 3.29 -10.86
CA SER A 257 35.20 2.77 -12.00
C SER A 257 34.64 1.51 -12.67
N SER A 258 33.60 0.85 -12.13
CA SER A 258 33.14 -0.43 -12.69
C SER A 258 31.62 -0.59 -12.73
N TYR A 259 31.01 -0.32 -13.89
CA TYR A 259 29.58 -0.58 -14.17
C TYR A 259 29.24 -2.06 -14.40
N SER A 260 30.23 -2.95 -14.41
CA SER A 260 30.04 -4.39 -14.66
C SER A 260 29.65 -5.16 -13.39
N ASN A 261 30.08 -4.69 -12.20
CA ASN A 261 29.78 -5.37 -10.94
C ASN A 261 28.36 -5.03 -10.46
N LYS A 262 27.43 -5.97 -10.69
CA LYS A 262 26.02 -5.83 -10.31
C LYS A 262 25.81 -5.70 -8.79
N PHE A 263 26.73 -6.19 -7.97
CA PHE A 263 26.67 -6.11 -6.50
C PHE A 263 26.93 -4.72 -5.94
N ILE A 264 27.43 -3.79 -6.77
CA ILE A 264 27.57 -2.37 -6.45
C ILE A 264 26.28 -1.61 -6.77
N HIS A 265 25.70 -1.86 -7.94
CA HIS A 265 24.67 -0.99 -8.50
C HIS A 265 23.23 -1.41 -8.20
N LEU A 266 23.03 -2.70 -7.95
CA LEU A 266 21.73 -3.29 -7.67
C LEU A 266 21.67 -3.63 -6.18
N THR A 267 20.57 -3.26 -5.55
CA THR A 267 20.32 -3.42 -4.11
C THR A 267 19.34 -4.57 -3.83
N ASN A 268 18.82 -5.23 -4.88
CA ASN A 268 17.88 -6.34 -4.73
C ASN A 268 18.51 -7.50 -3.94
N TYR A 269 17.84 -7.90 -2.84
CA TYR A 269 18.26 -9.03 -2.01
C TYR A 269 18.49 -10.32 -2.82
N SER A 270 17.68 -10.58 -3.85
CA SER A 270 17.80 -11.76 -4.71
C SER A 270 19.14 -11.86 -5.44
N ILE A 271 19.80 -10.72 -5.68
CA ILE A 271 21.13 -10.65 -6.29
C ILE A 271 22.18 -10.66 -5.18
N ASN A 272 22.07 -9.72 -4.24
CA ASN A 272 23.09 -9.48 -3.22
C ASN A 272 23.30 -10.62 -2.24
N LYS A 273 22.31 -11.51 -2.04
CA LYS A 273 22.49 -12.74 -1.25
C LYS A 273 23.57 -13.69 -1.79
N PHE A 274 23.94 -13.56 -3.08
CA PHE A 274 24.97 -14.37 -3.71
C PHE A 274 26.36 -13.72 -3.70
N ALA A 275 26.51 -12.51 -3.14
CA ALA A 275 27.79 -11.83 -3.11
C ALA A 275 28.84 -12.58 -2.28
N GLU A 276 28.41 -13.20 -1.18
CA GLU A 276 29.28 -14.05 -0.35
C GLU A 276 29.76 -15.29 -1.14
N SER A 277 28.84 -15.99 -1.81
CA SER A 277 29.19 -17.12 -2.68
C SER A 277 30.04 -16.71 -3.90
N ALA A 278 30.01 -15.43 -4.28
CA ALA A 278 30.84 -14.89 -5.35
C ALA A 278 32.21 -14.38 -4.85
N GLY A 279 32.51 -14.50 -3.55
CA GLY A 279 33.77 -14.03 -2.96
C GLY A 279 33.88 -12.52 -2.79
N GLU A 280 32.79 -11.77 -3.01
CA GLU A 280 32.78 -10.30 -2.95
C GLU A 280 32.65 -9.76 -1.52
N ARG A 281 32.31 -10.62 -0.54
CA ARG A 281 32.19 -10.26 0.87
C ARG A 281 32.30 -11.47 1.79
N THR A 282 32.72 -11.27 3.03
CA THR A 282 32.87 -12.31 4.08
C THR A 282 31.71 -12.34 5.08
N SER A 283 30.76 -11.40 4.98
CA SER A 283 29.63 -11.28 5.89
C SER A 283 28.32 -11.08 5.11
N PRO A 284 27.16 -11.49 5.67
CA PRO A 284 25.86 -11.22 5.07
C PRO A 284 25.64 -9.74 4.83
N VAL A 285 24.90 -9.44 3.77
CA VAL A 285 24.55 -8.07 3.39
C VAL A 285 23.67 -7.47 4.48
N PRO A 286 24.03 -6.29 5.02
CA PRO A 286 23.23 -5.66 6.04
C PRO A 286 21.83 -5.37 5.50
N LYS A 287 20.84 -5.52 6.37
CA LYS A 287 19.45 -5.15 6.12
C LYS A 287 18.97 -4.42 7.36
N TRP A 288 18.41 -3.24 7.18
CA TRP A 288 17.85 -2.47 8.27
C TRP A 288 16.33 -2.40 8.15
N SER A 289 15.68 -2.25 9.29
CA SER A 289 14.34 -1.69 9.39
C SER A 289 14.36 -0.21 9.01
N LEU A 290 13.18 0.33 8.74
CA LEU A 290 13.06 1.73 8.38
C LEU A 290 13.32 2.62 9.60
N SER A 291 12.92 2.18 10.80
CA SER A 291 13.23 2.89 12.05
C SER A 291 14.73 2.95 12.36
N GLU A 292 15.48 1.87 12.12
CA GLU A 292 16.94 1.87 12.29
C GLU A 292 17.60 2.91 11.37
N LEU A 293 17.16 3.03 10.11
CA LEU A 293 17.65 4.06 9.20
C LEU A 293 17.33 5.46 9.69
N TRP A 294 16.11 5.71 10.15
CA TRP A 294 15.73 7.02 10.68
C TRP A 294 16.54 7.41 11.92
N CYS A 295 16.78 6.46 12.82
CA CYS A 295 17.64 6.69 13.98
C CYS A 295 19.08 7.02 13.56
N TYR A 296 19.61 6.32 12.55
CA TYR A 296 20.94 6.57 12.02
C TYR A 296 21.05 7.96 11.37
N MET A 297 20.07 8.33 10.53
CA MET A 297 20.09 9.59 9.77
C MET A 297 19.78 10.83 10.62
N ALA A 298 19.15 10.68 11.79
CA ALA A 298 18.72 11.81 12.63
C ALA A 298 19.87 12.70 13.11
N ASN A 299 21.11 12.18 13.13
CA ASN A 299 22.28 12.95 13.53
C ASN A 299 22.73 13.97 12.46
N ASP A 300 22.53 13.63 11.18
CA ASP A 300 23.12 14.37 10.06
C ASP A 300 22.08 15.02 9.14
N TYR A 301 20.80 14.62 9.24
CA TYR A 301 19.76 15.01 8.28
C TYR A 301 18.40 15.32 8.94
N ASP A 302 17.63 16.21 8.29
CA ASP A 302 16.22 16.46 8.62
C ASP A 302 15.33 15.28 8.16
N VAL A 303 15.25 14.26 9.02
CA VAL A 303 14.43 13.06 8.80
C VAL A 303 12.94 13.40 8.63
N PRO A 304 12.30 14.28 9.43
CA PRO A 304 10.92 14.70 9.18
C PRO A 304 10.67 15.26 7.77
N LEU A 305 11.55 16.13 7.26
CA LEU A 305 11.45 16.65 5.90
C LEU A 305 11.58 15.54 4.85
N LEU A 306 12.56 14.65 5.01
CA LEU A 306 12.75 13.52 4.10
C LEU A 306 11.53 12.59 4.06
N LYS A 307 10.94 12.29 5.21
CA LYS A 307 9.69 11.51 5.31
C LYS A 307 8.55 12.18 4.54
N ARG A 308 8.38 13.51 4.67
CA ARG A 308 7.38 14.27 3.89
C ARG A 308 7.63 14.20 2.39
N LYS A 309 8.89 14.30 1.94
CA LYS A 309 9.25 14.14 0.51
C LYS A 309 8.94 12.71 0.01
N ILE A 310 9.16 11.69 0.83
CA ILE A 310 8.83 10.30 0.49
C ILE A 310 7.32 10.12 0.37
N VAL A 311 6.54 10.66 1.30
CA VAL A 311 5.07 10.62 1.24
C VAL A 311 4.54 11.35 0.00
N ASP A 312 5.15 12.48 -0.38
CA ASP A 312 4.83 13.20 -1.63
C ASP A 312 4.98 12.30 -2.87
N VAL A 313 6.11 11.58 -2.98
CA VAL A 313 6.36 10.62 -4.05
C VAL A 313 5.32 9.50 -4.06
N ILE A 314 4.97 8.95 -2.90
CA ILE A 314 3.98 7.87 -2.77
C ILE A 314 2.61 8.33 -3.27
N ILE A 315 2.11 9.48 -2.79
CA ILE A 315 0.79 10.00 -3.15
C ILE A 315 0.74 10.33 -4.64
N LYS A 316 1.75 11.04 -5.17
CA LYS A 316 1.82 11.37 -6.60
C LYS A 316 1.87 10.13 -7.49
N ALA A 317 2.57 9.08 -7.09
CA ALA A 317 2.61 7.83 -7.85
C ALA A 317 1.24 7.14 -7.92
N VAL A 318 0.51 7.12 -6.80
CA VAL A 318 -0.84 6.56 -6.75
C VAL A 318 -1.81 7.39 -7.61
N LEU A 319 -1.81 8.72 -7.44
CA LEU A 319 -2.72 9.61 -8.16
C LEU A 319 -2.52 9.57 -9.67
N ALA A 320 -1.28 9.45 -10.15
CA ALA A 320 -0.99 9.31 -11.58
C ALA A 320 -1.70 8.10 -12.21
N CYS A 321 -1.87 7.01 -11.45
CA CYS A 321 -2.47 5.76 -11.95
C CYS A 321 -3.94 5.58 -11.52
N GLU A 322 -4.42 6.32 -10.52
CA GLU A 322 -5.71 6.12 -9.84
C GLU A 322 -6.87 6.00 -10.82
N ASN A 323 -7.06 7.00 -11.70
CA ASN A 323 -8.19 7.05 -12.62
C ASN A 323 -8.25 5.83 -13.55
N SER A 324 -7.08 5.41 -14.05
CA SER A 324 -6.99 4.25 -14.94
C SER A 324 -7.32 2.93 -14.23
N ILE A 325 -6.88 2.77 -12.98
CA ILE A 325 -7.18 1.59 -12.15
C ILE A 325 -8.66 1.58 -11.78
N ARG A 326 -9.21 2.71 -11.30
CA ARG A 326 -10.62 2.83 -10.93
C ARG A 326 -11.55 2.61 -12.12
N SER A 327 -11.23 3.15 -13.29
CA SER A 327 -11.97 2.90 -14.54
C SER A 327 -12.01 1.42 -14.90
N HIS A 328 -10.89 0.70 -14.76
CA HIS A 328 -10.86 -0.75 -14.93
C HIS A 328 -11.70 -1.48 -13.88
N GLN A 329 -11.62 -1.05 -12.61
CA GLN A 329 -12.40 -1.65 -11.53
C GLN A 329 -13.91 -1.50 -11.78
N LYS A 330 -14.38 -0.30 -12.12
CA LYS A 330 -15.79 -0.03 -12.45
C LYS A 330 -16.30 -0.90 -13.61
N LYS A 331 -15.41 -1.24 -14.57
CA LYS A 331 -15.75 -2.07 -15.73
C LYS A 331 -15.82 -3.57 -15.42
N TYR A 332 -14.98 -4.07 -14.50
CA TYR A 332 -14.78 -5.52 -14.33
C TYR A 332 -15.20 -6.06 -12.96
N SER A 333 -15.33 -5.22 -11.94
CA SER A 333 -15.81 -5.63 -10.61
C SER A 333 -17.25 -5.18 -10.40
N LYS A 334 -18.10 -6.12 -9.95
CA LYS A 334 -19.47 -5.80 -9.55
C LYS A 334 -19.51 -5.00 -8.24
N PHE A 335 -18.62 -5.31 -7.30
CA PHE A 335 -18.54 -4.69 -5.98
C PHE A 335 -17.15 -4.10 -5.74
N THR A 336 -17.03 -2.78 -5.74
CA THR A 336 -15.74 -2.07 -5.67
C THR A 336 -15.01 -2.29 -4.33
N PHE A 337 -15.74 -2.52 -3.24
CA PHE A 337 -15.17 -2.77 -1.90
C PHE A 337 -14.58 -4.18 -1.70
N THR A 338 -14.58 -5.05 -2.72
CA THR A 338 -14.06 -6.42 -2.62
C THR A 338 -12.56 -6.50 -2.93
N SER A 339 -12.04 -5.57 -3.73
CA SER A 339 -10.60 -5.49 -4.05
C SER A 339 -9.89 -4.52 -3.13
N HIS A 340 -8.65 -4.87 -2.78
CA HIS A 340 -7.70 -4.01 -2.09
C HIS A 340 -6.30 -4.31 -2.62
N GLU A 341 -5.29 -3.50 -2.30
CA GLU A 341 -3.93 -3.78 -2.75
C GLU A 341 -2.86 -3.38 -1.72
N LEU A 342 -1.86 -4.24 -1.56
CA LEU A 342 -0.62 -3.94 -0.87
C LEU A 342 0.50 -3.77 -1.90
N TYR A 343 0.98 -2.54 -2.06
CA TYR A 343 2.12 -2.22 -2.89
C TYR A 343 3.43 -2.28 -2.10
N GLY A 344 4.48 -2.78 -2.75
CA GLY A 344 5.87 -2.55 -2.34
C GLY A 344 6.52 -1.51 -3.23
N MET A 345 6.70 -0.30 -2.73
CA MET A 345 7.33 0.79 -3.47
C MET A 345 8.83 0.80 -3.21
N ASP A 346 9.61 0.89 -4.29
CA ASP A 346 11.07 0.94 -4.23
C ASP A 346 11.51 2.37 -4.45
N ILE A 347 12.10 3.00 -3.43
CA ILE A 347 12.56 4.39 -3.46
C ILE A 347 14.07 4.43 -3.26
N LEU A 348 14.76 5.24 -4.07
CA LEU A 348 16.18 5.58 -3.89
C LEU A 348 16.29 7.05 -3.48
N ILE A 349 17.13 7.35 -2.49
CA ILE A 349 17.43 8.73 -2.11
C ILE A 349 18.76 9.11 -2.75
N ASP A 350 18.82 10.27 -3.39
CA ASP A 350 20.09 10.81 -3.91
C ASP A 350 20.85 11.62 -2.85
N GLN A 351 22.10 11.98 -3.17
CA GLN A 351 22.96 12.77 -2.29
C GLN A 351 22.35 14.14 -1.88
N ASP A 352 21.40 14.66 -2.66
CA ASP A 352 20.73 15.94 -2.42
C ASP A 352 19.43 15.74 -1.62
N LEU A 353 19.25 14.54 -1.04
CA LEU A 353 18.09 14.11 -0.26
C LEU A 353 16.77 14.21 -1.04
N LYS A 354 16.81 14.00 -2.36
CA LYS A 354 15.61 13.83 -3.18
C LYS A 354 15.26 12.34 -3.29
N PRO A 355 14.04 11.93 -2.88
CA PRO A 355 13.56 10.58 -3.10
C PRO A 355 13.10 10.40 -4.56
N TRP A 356 13.49 9.27 -5.14
CA TRP A 356 13.15 8.86 -6.50
C TRP A 356 12.44 7.52 -6.49
N LEU A 357 11.25 7.46 -7.06
CA LEU A 357 10.54 6.20 -7.29
C LEU A 357 11.26 5.38 -8.37
N LEU A 358 11.61 4.14 -8.04
CA LEU A 358 12.24 3.22 -8.98
C LEU A 358 11.24 2.26 -9.64
N GLU A 359 10.34 1.69 -8.84
CA GLU A 359 9.27 0.79 -9.28
C GLU A 359 8.21 0.62 -8.18
N VAL A 360 7.03 0.13 -8.57
CA VAL A 360 5.97 -0.29 -7.66
C VAL A 360 5.66 -1.76 -7.91
N ASN A 361 5.78 -2.58 -6.86
CA ASN A 361 5.50 -4.01 -6.91
C ASN A 361 4.08 -4.29 -6.40
N ILE A 362 3.21 -4.82 -7.27
CA ILE A 362 1.83 -5.24 -6.91
C ILE A 362 1.79 -6.48 -6.01
N SER A 363 2.83 -7.32 -6.07
CA SER A 363 2.98 -8.52 -5.24
C SER A 363 4.31 -8.47 -4.49
N PRO A 364 4.46 -7.58 -3.50
CA PRO A 364 5.70 -7.48 -2.75
C PRO A 364 6.01 -8.78 -2.00
N SER A 365 7.29 -9.17 -1.96
CA SER A 365 7.68 -10.42 -1.29
C SER A 365 7.43 -10.35 0.22
N LEU A 366 6.45 -11.14 0.67
CA LEU A 366 6.15 -11.38 2.08
C LEU A 366 6.90 -12.59 2.66
N HIS A 367 7.90 -13.12 1.94
CA HIS A 367 8.76 -14.18 2.45
C HIS A 367 9.62 -13.67 3.61
N SER A 368 9.70 -14.44 4.69
CA SER A 368 10.43 -14.07 5.91
C SER A 368 11.68 -14.94 6.07
N GLY A 369 12.75 -14.58 5.36
CA GLY A 369 14.00 -15.33 5.37
C GLY A 369 14.93 -14.99 6.54
N THR A 370 14.70 -13.86 7.21
CA THR A 370 15.48 -13.39 8.36
C THR A 370 14.55 -13.02 9.54
N PRO A 371 15.05 -12.97 10.79
CA PRO A 371 14.27 -12.50 11.93
C PRO A 371 13.72 -11.07 11.73
N LEU A 372 14.51 -10.19 11.12
CA LEU A 372 14.07 -8.83 10.76
C LEU A 372 12.89 -8.87 9.77
N ASP A 373 12.95 -9.71 8.72
CA ASP A 373 11.83 -9.85 7.78
C ASP A 373 10.56 -10.31 8.50
N ALA A 374 10.68 -11.29 9.41
CA ALA A 374 9.53 -11.81 10.16
C ALA A 374 8.91 -10.74 11.08
N ARG A 375 9.77 -9.97 11.78
CA ARG A 375 9.37 -8.87 12.68
C ARG A 375 8.58 -7.78 11.98
N ILE A 376 8.87 -7.51 10.71
CA ILE A 376 8.16 -6.50 9.91
C ILE A 376 6.94 -7.10 9.18
N LYS A 377 7.13 -8.24 8.50
CA LYS A 377 6.12 -8.77 7.56
C LYS A 377 4.98 -9.50 8.23
N ALA A 378 5.19 -10.12 9.40
CA ALA A 378 4.10 -10.80 10.10
C ALA A 378 3.07 -9.81 10.66
N PRO A 379 3.46 -8.73 11.37
CA PRO A 379 2.53 -7.67 11.75
C PRO A 379 1.89 -6.98 10.55
N LEU A 380 2.67 -6.66 9.51
CA LEU A 380 2.16 -6.07 8.25
C LEU A 380 1.03 -6.91 7.65
N ALA A 381 1.24 -8.21 7.45
CA ALA A 381 0.24 -9.09 6.87
C ALA A 381 -1.04 -9.15 7.71
N LYS A 382 -0.90 -9.21 9.04
CA LYS A 382 -2.01 -9.20 9.99
C LYS A 382 -2.77 -7.86 9.92
N ASP A 383 -2.09 -6.73 9.84
CA ASP A 383 -2.73 -5.41 9.75
C ASP A 383 -3.41 -5.18 8.40
N VAL A 384 -2.85 -5.68 7.29
CA VAL A 384 -3.54 -5.70 5.98
C VAL A 384 -4.86 -6.45 6.08
N LEU A 385 -4.88 -7.66 6.66
CA LEU A 385 -6.11 -8.44 6.81
C LEU A 385 -7.15 -7.74 7.71
N ASN A 386 -6.72 -7.05 8.77
CA ASN A 386 -7.62 -6.27 9.61
C ASN A 386 -8.18 -5.03 8.89
N LEU A 387 -7.36 -4.33 8.10
CA LEU A 387 -7.78 -3.19 7.28
C LEU A 387 -8.81 -3.58 6.22
N CYS A 388 -8.70 -4.78 5.64
CA CYS A 388 -9.67 -5.29 4.67
C CYS A 388 -11.11 -5.36 5.20
N GLY A 389 -11.28 -5.38 6.53
CA GLY A 389 -12.59 -5.41 7.18
C GLY A 389 -13.39 -6.66 6.81
N VAL A 390 -12.76 -7.84 6.87
CA VAL A 390 -13.41 -9.12 6.54
C VAL A 390 -14.58 -9.36 7.51
N GLN A 391 -15.76 -9.66 6.98
CA GLN A 391 -16.97 -9.93 7.75
C GLN A 391 -17.44 -11.38 7.53
N ILE A 392 -18.31 -11.87 8.40
CA ILE A 392 -18.91 -13.20 8.23
C ILE A 392 -19.89 -13.14 7.05
N PRO A 393 -19.88 -14.09 6.09
CA PRO A 393 -20.86 -14.14 4.99
C PRO A 393 -22.31 -14.21 5.48
N PRO A 394 -23.28 -13.72 4.69
CA PRO A 394 -24.69 -13.69 5.09
C PRO A 394 -25.29 -15.11 5.19
N GLN A 395 -26.16 -15.35 6.17
CA GLN A 395 -26.93 -16.60 6.28
C GLN A 395 -28.29 -16.39 6.96
N GLN A 396 -29.34 -17.03 6.45
CA GLN A 396 -30.71 -16.97 6.99
C GLN A 396 -30.86 -17.41 8.47
N SER A 397 -29.94 -18.21 9.01
CA SER A 397 -30.03 -18.79 10.37
C SER A 397 -29.14 -18.15 11.43
N MET A 398 -28.36 -17.12 11.07
CA MET A 398 -27.58 -16.32 12.04
C MET A 398 -28.32 -15.03 12.34
N HIS A 399 -28.16 -14.49 13.56
CA HIS A 399 -28.61 -13.12 13.84
C HIS A 399 -28.03 -12.17 12.80
N SER A 400 -28.89 -11.40 12.14
CA SER A 400 -28.55 -10.44 11.07
C SER A 400 -27.33 -9.58 11.44
N ASP A 401 -27.23 -9.22 12.71
CA ASP A 401 -26.27 -8.25 13.23
C ASP A 401 -24.83 -8.78 13.29
N LEU A 402 -24.62 -10.09 13.14
CA LEU A 402 -23.28 -10.71 13.17
C LEU A 402 -22.67 -10.94 11.79
N SER A 403 -23.51 -11.01 10.75
CA SER A 403 -23.08 -11.25 9.38
C SER A 403 -23.04 -9.96 8.56
N ILE A 404 -22.32 -9.97 7.44
CA ILE A 404 -22.29 -8.84 6.53
C ILE A 404 -23.72 -8.48 6.09
N ASP A 405 -24.04 -7.20 6.26
CA ASP A 405 -25.22 -6.56 5.72
C ASP A 405 -24.76 -5.65 4.58
N TYR A 406 -25.29 -5.89 3.38
CA TYR A 406 -24.94 -5.09 2.22
C TYR A 406 -25.62 -3.72 2.24
N ALA A 407 -26.73 -3.57 2.98
CA ALA A 407 -27.43 -2.30 3.14
C ALA A 407 -26.55 -1.23 3.79
N VAL A 408 -25.49 -1.62 4.50
CA VAL A 408 -24.57 -0.70 5.18
C VAL A 408 -23.26 -0.47 4.42
N LYS A 409 -23.08 -1.08 3.24
CA LYS A 409 -21.86 -0.93 2.43
C LYS A 409 -21.96 0.23 1.43
N PRO A 410 -20.86 0.97 1.21
CA PRO A 410 -20.80 1.94 0.13
C PRO A 410 -20.85 1.19 -1.21
N PHE A 411 -22.01 1.20 -1.86
CA PHE A 411 -22.25 0.57 -3.15
C PHE A 411 -23.11 1.46 -4.03
N TYR A 412 -22.66 1.66 -5.27
CA TYR A 412 -23.35 2.53 -6.22
C TYR A 412 -24.81 2.10 -6.48
N GLY A 413 -25.08 0.79 -6.53
CA GLY A 413 -26.43 0.26 -6.73
C GLY A 413 -27.41 0.53 -5.58
N PHE A 414 -26.93 1.06 -4.45
CA PHE A 414 -27.72 1.40 -3.28
C PHE A 414 -27.91 2.92 -3.09
N LYS A 415 -27.57 3.72 -4.11
CA LYS A 415 -27.82 5.17 -4.10
C LYS A 415 -29.27 5.46 -4.51
N THR A 416 -29.96 6.24 -3.70
CA THR A 416 -31.29 6.81 -3.98
C THR A 416 -31.19 7.97 -4.98
N LYS A 417 -32.34 8.43 -5.49
CA LYS A 417 -32.39 9.66 -6.31
C LYS A 417 -31.87 10.89 -5.57
N ALA A 418 -32.10 10.96 -4.25
CA ALA A 418 -31.61 12.06 -3.42
C ALA A 418 -30.09 12.03 -3.28
N ASP A 419 -29.51 10.84 -3.10
CA ASP A 419 -28.05 10.65 -3.12
C ASP A 419 -27.47 11.18 -4.43
N LEU A 420 -27.94 10.65 -5.57
CA LEU A 420 -27.41 11.02 -6.89
C LEU A 420 -27.57 12.53 -7.20
N LYS A 421 -28.70 13.13 -6.79
CA LYS A 421 -28.93 14.58 -6.95
C LYS A 421 -27.93 15.40 -6.13
N LYS A 422 -27.66 14.99 -4.88
CA LYS A 422 -26.65 15.65 -4.04
C LYS A 422 -25.26 15.51 -4.64
N GLU A 423 -24.88 14.32 -5.09
CA GLU A 423 -23.57 14.08 -5.71
C GLU A 423 -23.36 14.98 -6.93
N ALA A 424 -24.31 14.97 -7.85
CA ALA A 424 -24.26 15.82 -9.04
C ALA A 424 -24.19 17.30 -8.69
N PHE A 425 -24.99 17.77 -7.71
CA PHE A 425 -24.97 19.17 -7.28
C PHE A 425 -23.58 19.62 -6.80
N TYR A 426 -22.95 18.87 -5.89
CA TYR A 426 -21.64 19.29 -5.35
C TYR A 426 -20.51 19.15 -6.37
N VAL A 427 -20.56 18.14 -7.24
CA VAL A 427 -19.58 17.99 -8.34
C VAL A 427 -19.73 19.15 -9.33
N ASP A 428 -20.96 19.44 -9.79
CA ASP A 428 -21.24 20.58 -10.66
C ASP A 428 -20.80 21.91 -10.02
N CYS A 429 -21.02 22.08 -8.72
CA CYS A 429 -20.60 23.29 -8.02
C CYS A 429 -19.09 23.45 -8.01
N TYR A 430 -18.36 22.36 -7.76
CA TYR A 430 -16.91 22.34 -7.78
C TYR A 430 -16.36 22.61 -9.18
N GLU A 431 -16.96 22.02 -10.22
CA GLU A 431 -16.53 22.22 -11.62
C GLU A 431 -16.88 23.60 -12.19
N LYS A 432 -18.07 24.14 -11.90
CA LYS A 432 -18.58 25.40 -12.50
C LYS A 432 -18.15 26.65 -11.75
N TYR A 433 -18.30 26.65 -10.42
CA TYR A 433 -18.24 27.90 -9.62
C TYR A 433 -16.92 28.09 -8.89
N GLN A 434 -16.10 27.04 -8.75
CA GLN A 434 -14.87 27.11 -7.96
C GLN A 434 -13.59 27.03 -8.79
N VAL A 435 -13.67 27.21 -10.11
CA VAL A 435 -12.51 27.25 -11.02
C VAL A 435 -11.43 28.25 -10.56
N LEU A 436 -11.82 29.31 -9.86
CA LEU A 436 -10.93 30.34 -9.32
C LEU A 436 -10.20 29.93 -8.01
N PHE A 437 -10.76 29.04 -7.19
CA PHE A 437 -10.22 28.74 -5.84
C PHE A 437 -10.01 27.25 -5.54
N LYS A 438 -10.64 26.32 -6.28
CA LYS A 438 -10.60 24.86 -6.10
C LYS A 438 -10.88 24.38 -4.65
N VAL A 439 -11.79 25.05 -3.94
CA VAL A 439 -12.08 24.78 -2.51
C VAL A 439 -13.39 24.03 -2.32
N ILE A 440 -13.36 22.72 -2.04
CA ILE A 440 -14.57 21.92 -1.79
C ILE A 440 -15.52 22.63 -0.79
N ASP A 441 -16.80 22.78 -1.16
CA ASP A 441 -17.82 23.41 -0.31
C ASP A 441 -17.99 22.66 1.03
N PRO A 442 -17.77 23.31 2.19
CA PRO A 442 -17.88 22.65 3.49
C PRO A 442 -19.30 22.18 3.82
N SER A 443 -20.34 22.77 3.22
CA SER A 443 -21.74 22.39 3.48
C SER A 443 -22.09 20.98 2.99
N ILE A 444 -21.21 20.34 2.21
CA ILE A 444 -21.33 18.94 1.77
C ILE A 444 -21.55 17.97 2.94
N ILE A 445 -21.04 18.30 4.14
CA ILE A 445 -21.21 17.48 5.34
C ILE A 445 -22.33 17.96 6.28
N ASP A 446 -23.09 19.00 5.96
CA ASP A 446 -24.15 19.53 6.83
C ASP A 446 -25.34 18.59 6.89
N VAL A 447 -25.80 18.12 5.72
CA VAL A 447 -26.88 17.15 5.58
C VAL A 447 -26.35 15.89 4.95
N LEU A 448 -26.15 14.84 5.74
CA LEU A 448 -25.65 13.55 5.26
C LEU A 448 -26.80 12.68 4.74
N THR A 449 -26.68 12.18 3.52
CA THR A 449 -27.60 11.18 2.97
C THR A 449 -27.21 9.77 3.44
N SER A 450 -28.02 8.75 3.11
CA SER A 450 -27.69 7.37 3.51
C SER A 450 -26.38 6.88 2.87
N SER A 451 -26.11 7.25 1.62
CA SER A 451 -24.84 6.94 0.93
C SER A 451 -23.63 7.63 1.58
N ASP A 452 -23.79 8.88 2.01
CA ASP A 452 -22.73 9.60 2.73
C ASP A 452 -22.39 8.90 4.04
N ILE A 453 -23.42 8.55 4.82
CA ILE A 453 -23.23 7.91 6.12
C ILE A 453 -22.53 6.56 5.93
N ARG A 454 -22.92 5.72 4.97
CA ARG A 454 -22.23 4.44 4.68
C ARG A 454 -20.75 4.66 4.33
N THR A 455 -20.46 5.67 3.53
CA THR A 455 -19.09 5.99 3.10
C THR A 455 -18.21 6.42 4.28
N LEU A 456 -18.74 7.27 5.15
CA LEU A 456 -18.04 7.80 6.32
C LEU A 456 -17.93 6.77 7.46
N VAL A 457 -18.98 5.99 7.70
CA VAL A 457 -18.96 4.84 8.62
C VAL A 457 -17.87 3.87 8.22
N ASP A 458 -17.86 3.43 6.95
CA ASP A 458 -16.87 2.49 6.44
C ASP A 458 -15.42 3.00 6.64
N PHE A 459 -15.18 4.28 6.35
CA PHE A 459 -13.89 4.93 6.59
C PHE A 459 -13.50 4.97 8.07
N GLU A 460 -14.38 5.43 8.95
CA GLU A 460 -14.10 5.59 10.38
C GLU A 460 -13.79 4.25 11.05
N ASP A 461 -14.53 3.23 10.67
CA ASP A 461 -14.34 1.87 11.12
C ASP A 461 -13.02 1.29 10.58
N GLU A 462 -12.70 1.52 9.30
CA GLU A 462 -11.43 1.13 8.68
C GLU A 462 -10.24 1.80 9.37
N PHE A 463 -10.30 3.11 9.58
CA PHE A 463 -9.26 3.88 10.24
C PHE A 463 -8.99 3.37 11.66
N ASN A 464 -10.04 3.01 12.41
CA ASN A 464 -9.93 2.41 13.74
C ASN A 464 -9.26 1.01 13.73
N ARG A 465 -9.13 0.38 12.57
CA ARG A 465 -8.49 -0.94 12.39
C ARG A 465 -7.11 -0.87 11.74
N ALA A 466 -6.58 0.32 11.46
CA ALA A 466 -5.34 0.51 10.70
C ALA A 466 -4.10 -0.18 11.32
N GLY A 467 -4.06 -0.35 12.64
CA GLY A 467 -2.90 -0.96 13.30
C GLY A 467 -1.67 -0.08 13.11
N ASP A 468 -0.60 -0.64 12.53
CA ASP A 468 0.66 0.07 12.29
C ASP A 468 0.71 0.85 10.95
N PHE A 469 -0.42 0.93 10.26
CA PHE A 469 -0.59 1.80 9.10
C PHE A 469 -0.99 3.22 9.49
N GLU A 470 -0.38 4.20 8.85
CA GLU A 470 -0.72 5.61 8.94
C GLU A 470 -1.50 6.04 7.69
N LEU A 471 -2.61 6.74 7.86
CA LEU A 471 -3.35 7.33 6.74
C LEU A 471 -2.57 8.54 6.24
N ILE A 472 -2.07 8.49 5.00
CA ILE A 472 -1.36 9.61 4.36
C ILE A 472 -2.25 10.37 3.39
N PHE A 473 -3.33 9.75 2.88
CA PHE A 473 -4.34 10.42 2.08
C PHE A 473 -5.72 9.75 2.25
N PRO A 474 -6.82 10.50 2.41
CA PRO A 474 -6.89 11.95 2.51
C PRO A 474 -6.60 12.41 3.94
N THR A 475 -5.82 13.49 4.08
CA THR A 475 -5.60 14.18 5.36
C THR A 475 -5.54 15.68 5.10
N VAL A 476 -5.75 16.50 6.14
CA VAL A 476 -5.76 17.97 6.02
C VAL A 476 -4.43 18.49 5.44
N GLU A 477 -3.31 17.90 5.86
CA GLU A 477 -1.97 18.26 5.37
C GLU A 477 -1.77 17.96 3.87
N HIS A 478 -2.52 16.99 3.33
CA HIS A 478 -2.39 16.49 1.97
C HIS A 478 -3.56 16.94 1.08
N GLU A 479 -4.25 18.03 1.45
CA GLU A 479 -5.27 18.64 0.57
C GLU A 479 -4.68 19.14 -0.75
N LYS A 480 -3.44 19.64 -0.74
CA LYS A 480 -2.76 20.18 -1.94
C LYS A 480 -2.71 19.21 -3.13
N TYR A 481 -2.83 17.90 -2.90
CA TYR A 481 -2.82 16.88 -3.96
C TYR A 481 -4.14 16.80 -4.71
N TRP A 482 -5.19 17.47 -4.23
CA TRP A 482 -6.50 17.51 -4.85
C TRP A 482 -6.46 18.00 -6.29
N LYS A 483 -5.52 18.91 -6.60
CA LYS A 483 -5.31 19.43 -7.94
C LYS A 483 -4.97 18.32 -8.96
N TYR A 484 -4.41 17.19 -8.54
CA TYR A 484 -3.94 16.11 -9.40
C TYR A 484 -5.00 15.09 -9.83
N PHE A 485 -6.23 15.17 -9.32
CA PHE A 485 -7.29 14.27 -9.77
C PHE A 485 -7.71 14.60 -11.20
N ASN A 486 -7.64 13.60 -12.08
CA ASN A 486 -8.13 13.72 -13.47
C ASN A 486 -9.67 13.72 -13.54
N GLU A 487 -10.32 13.07 -12.59
CA GLU A 487 -11.78 13.04 -12.44
C GLU A 487 -12.11 13.32 -10.97
N ILE A 488 -13.04 14.25 -10.75
CA ILE A 488 -13.47 14.60 -9.40
C ILE A 488 -14.52 13.60 -8.93
N LEU A 489 -14.27 12.98 -7.78
CA LEU A 489 -15.24 12.08 -7.14
C LEU A 489 -15.89 12.77 -5.96
N TYR A 490 -17.22 12.77 -5.93
CA TYR A 490 -17.99 13.28 -4.81
C TYR A 490 -17.58 12.63 -3.47
N SER A 491 -17.36 11.32 -3.44
CA SER A 491 -16.96 10.58 -2.23
C SER A 491 -15.60 11.06 -1.69
N ASN A 492 -14.65 11.38 -2.57
CA ASN A 492 -13.37 11.95 -2.19
C ASN A 492 -13.59 13.35 -1.57
N MET A 493 -14.50 14.15 -2.14
CA MET A 493 -14.81 15.50 -1.65
C MET A 493 -15.43 15.44 -0.26
N LEU A 494 -16.42 14.57 -0.10
CA LEU A 494 -17.10 14.29 1.17
C LEU A 494 -16.09 13.88 2.24
N LEU A 495 -15.21 12.91 1.92
CA LEU A 495 -14.24 12.41 2.88
C LEU A 495 -13.19 13.46 3.25
N MET A 496 -12.74 14.29 2.30
CA MET A 496 -11.81 15.39 2.58
C MET A 496 -12.43 16.41 3.53
N GLN A 497 -13.68 16.82 3.30
CA GLN A 497 -14.37 17.75 4.21
C GLN A 497 -14.64 17.13 5.58
N TRP A 498 -14.95 15.82 5.62
CA TRP A 498 -15.04 15.10 6.88
C TRP A 498 -13.72 15.12 7.66
N GLN A 499 -12.57 14.92 6.99
CA GLN A 499 -11.25 15.04 7.60
C GLN A 499 -10.98 16.45 8.12
N LYS A 500 -11.31 17.49 7.36
CA LYS A 500 -11.15 18.88 7.81
C LYS A 500 -11.95 19.19 9.07
N ALA A 501 -13.19 18.72 9.12
CA ALA A 501 -14.09 19.00 10.23
C ALA A 501 -13.74 18.22 11.51
N TYR A 502 -13.29 16.96 11.38
CA TYR A 502 -13.23 16.05 12.52
C TYR A 502 -11.88 15.34 12.74
N SER A 503 -10.82 15.55 11.95
CA SER A 503 -9.53 14.88 12.18
C SER A 503 -8.90 15.23 13.53
N ASN A 504 -9.01 16.49 13.97
CA ASN A 504 -8.52 16.94 15.27
C ASN A 504 -9.33 16.42 16.46
N ASP A 505 -10.63 16.14 16.25
CA ASP A 505 -11.53 15.57 17.26
C ASP A 505 -12.49 14.57 16.61
N ARG A 506 -11.96 13.36 16.39
CA ARG A 506 -12.71 12.28 15.71
C ARG A 506 -13.89 11.80 16.54
N THR A 507 -13.91 12.06 17.85
CA THR A 507 -15.01 11.68 18.75
C THR A 507 -16.30 12.39 18.39
N LYS A 508 -16.24 13.69 18.06
CA LYS A 508 -17.42 14.45 17.58
C LYS A 508 -18.03 13.87 16.32
N GLY A 509 -17.19 13.62 15.30
CA GLY A 509 -17.63 13.02 14.05
C GLY A 509 -18.23 11.62 14.25
N ARG A 510 -17.57 10.78 15.06
CA ARG A 510 -18.06 9.44 15.39
C ARG A 510 -19.38 9.44 16.15
N ASN A 511 -19.55 10.34 17.12
CA ASN A 511 -20.81 10.47 17.85
C ASN A 511 -21.96 10.88 16.94
N ARG A 512 -21.71 11.82 16.01
CA ARG A 512 -22.68 12.23 15.00
C ARG A 512 -23.11 11.07 14.11
N LEU A 513 -22.17 10.33 13.54
CA LEU A 513 -22.48 9.16 12.71
C LEU A 513 -23.21 8.08 13.52
N ASN A 514 -22.80 7.83 14.76
CA ASN A 514 -23.43 6.82 15.62
C ASN A 514 -24.89 7.15 15.94
N LEU A 515 -25.23 8.44 16.14
CA LEU A 515 -26.62 8.86 16.31
C LEU A 515 -27.45 8.56 15.07
N LEU A 516 -26.94 8.89 13.89
CA LEU A 516 -27.62 8.59 12.61
C LEU A 516 -27.77 7.08 12.39
N CYS A 517 -26.76 6.29 12.77
CA CYS A 517 -26.79 4.84 12.65
C CYS A 517 -27.76 4.16 13.61
N LYS A 518 -27.94 4.69 14.83
CA LYS A 518 -29.00 4.23 15.77
C LYS A 518 -30.40 4.43 15.18
N GLU A 519 -30.59 5.46 14.36
CA GLU A 519 -31.82 5.73 13.63
C GLU A 519 -31.90 5.01 12.27
N HIS A 520 -30.97 4.10 11.97
CA HIS A 520 -30.90 3.33 10.72
C HIS A 520 -30.74 4.18 9.44
N LYS A 521 -30.33 5.45 9.55
CA LYS A 521 -30.21 6.37 8.40
C LYS A 521 -29.13 5.99 7.38
N HIS A 522 -28.21 5.09 7.75
CA HIS A 522 -27.20 4.54 6.84
C HIS A 522 -27.72 3.39 5.99
N GLN A 523 -28.79 2.71 6.39
CA GLN A 523 -29.30 1.54 5.67
C GLN A 523 -29.82 1.96 4.30
N ALA A 524 -29.40 1.23 3.27
CA ALA A 524 -29.98 1.35 1.95
C ALA A 524 -31.29 0.57 1.86
N ASP A 525 -32.22 1.05 1.03
CA ASP A 525 -33.35 0.25 0.59
C ASP A 525 -32.81 -0.91 -0.25
N VAL A 526 -32.66 -2.08 0.37
CA VAL A 526 -32.31 -3.30 -0.34
C VAL A 526 -33.56 -3.73 -1.11
N CYS A 527 -33.85 -3.08 -2.23
CA CYS A 527 -34.66 -3.74 -3.26
C CYS A 527 -33.97 -5.08 -3.49
N THR A 528 -34.74 -6.16 -3.39
CA THR A 528 -34.38 -7.52 -3.72
C THR A 528 -33.78 -7.57 -5.12
N ILE A 529 -32.50 -7.20 -5.25
CA ILE A 529 -31.66 -7.63 -6.35
C ILE A 529 -31.70 -9.14 -6.18
N GLY A 530 -32.46 -9.82 -7.03
CA GLY A 530 -32.60 -11.26 -6.99
C GLY A 530 -31.21 -11.87 -6.99
N PHE A 531 -30.72 -12.21 -5.80
CA PHE A 531 -29.59 -13.09 -5.60
C PHE A 531 -30.15 -14.48 -5.90
N GLY A 532 -30.37 -14.74 -7.19
CA GLY A 532 -30.64 -16.08 -7.68
C GLY A 532 -29.51 -16.97 -7.17
N MET A 533 -29.90 -17.98 -6.39
CA MET A 533 -29.00 -18.99 -5.83
C MET A 533 -28.15 -19.67 -6.89
#